data_AF-A0A318CUM9-F1
#
_entry.id   AF-A0A318CUM9-F1
#
_cell.length_a   1.000
_cell.length_b   1.000
_cell.length_c   1.000
_cell.angle_alpha   90.00
_cell.angle_beta   90.00
_cell.angle_gamma   90.00
#
_symmetry.space_group_name_H-M   'P 1'
#
loop_
_entity.id
_entity.type
_entity.pdbx_description
1 polymer ?
#
loop_
_entity_poly.entity_id
_entity_poly.type
_entity_poly.pdbx_seq_one_letter_code
_entity_poly.pdbx_strand_id
1 'polypeptide(L)'
;MANVKTAISIERPTFEQMNVLAKDLNISRSRVFALAAQEFIQRHKNIKLLQLLNEAYDDLPESEPIVSKMRPRHYKVVKDQW
;
A
#
# COMPACT_ATOMS: atom_id res chain seq x y z
N MET A 1 -15.07 16.16 -8.36
CA MET A 1 -14.23 16.74 -7.28
C MET A 1 -13.23 17.69 -7.92
N ALA A 2 -12.86 18.78 -7.24
CA ALA A 2 -11.90 19.74 -7.76
C ALA A 2 -10.46 19.18 -7.70
N ASN A 3 -9.68 19.43 -8.75
CA ASN A 3 -8.26 19.08 -8.77
C ASN A 3 -7.43 20.20 -8.13
N VAL A 4 -6.51 19.85 -7.23
CA VAL A 4 -5.58 20.80 -6.61
C VAL A 4 -4.20 20.65 -7.24
N LYS A 5 -3.56 21.77 -7.62
CA LYS A 5 -2.18 21.79 -8.07
C LYS A 5 -1.27 22.08 -6.89
N THR A 6 -0.21 21.29 -6.75
CA THR A 6 0.83 21.48 -5.73
C THR A 6 2.19 21.22 -6.34
N ALA A 7 3.19 22.01 -5.95
CA ALA A 7 4.59 21.72 -6.24
C ALA A 7 5.15 20.87 -5.10
N ILE A 8 5.94 19.84 -5.43
CA ILE A 8 6.59 18.97 -4.45
C ILE A 8 8.06 18.83 -4.83
N SER A 9 8.93 18.77 -3.83
CA SER A 9 10.33 18.38 -4.02
C SER A 9 10.42 16.86 -4.03
N ILE A 10 11.08 16.31 -5.06
CA ILE A 10 11.33 14.88 -5.22
C ILE A 10 12.72 14.69 -5.81
N GLU A 11 13.33 13.54 -5.56
CA GLU A 11 14.61 13.20 -6.17
C GLU A 11 14.47 13.05 -7.69
N ARG A 12 15.46 13.54 -8.43
CA ARG A 12 15.48 13.46 -9.90
C ARG A 12 15.30 12.02 -10.42
N PRO A 13 15.97 10.99 -9.87
CA PRO A 13 15.79 9.62 -10.34
C PRO A 13 14.35 9.13 -10.24
N THR A 14 13.66 9.47 -9.15
CA THR A 14 12.24 9.12 -8.94
C THR A 14 11.34 9.83 -9.94
N PHE A 15 11.58 11.12 -10.18
CA PHE A 15 10.84 11.87 -11.19
C PHE A 15 10.96 11.25 -12.58
N GLU A 16 12.18 10.87 -13.00
CA GLU A 16 12.39 10.29 -14.32
C GLU A 16 11.78 8.89 -14.45
N GLN A 17 11.87 8.04 -13.43
CA GLN A 17 11.21 6.73 -13.43
C GLN A 17 9.68 6.87 -13.55
N MET A 18 9.09 7.85 -12.84
CA MET A 18 7.67 8.15 -12.94
C MET A 18 7.28 8.67 -14.33
N ASN A 19 8.16 9.44 -14.98
CA ASN A 19 7.95 9.90 -16.36
C ASN A 19 7.94 8.73 -17.36
N VAL A 20 8.86 7.78 -17.22
CA VAL A 20 8.92 6.58 -18.06
C VAL A 20 7.66 5.75 -17.85
N LEU A 21 7.31 5.44 -16.60
CA LEU A 21 6.12 4.67 -16.27
C LEU A 21 4.82 5.30 -16.80
N ALA A 22 4.71 6.63 -16.73
CA ALA A 22 3.56 7.35 -17.28
C ALA A 22 3.42 7.13 -18.80
N LYS A 23 4.54 7.11 -19.53
CA LYS A 23 4.55 6.84 -20.98
C LYS A 23 4.16 5.40 -21.27
N ASP A 24 4.76 4.45 -20.55
CA ASP A 24 4.50 3.01 -20.76
C ASP A 24 3.03 2.65 -20.49
N LEU A 25 2.42 3.27 -19.48
CA LEU A 25 1.01 3.10 -19.13
C LEU A 25 0.06 3.98 -19.96
N ASN A 26 0.58 4.84 -20.83
CA ASN A 26 -0.19 5.82 -21.63
C ASN A 26 -1.15 6.69 -20.78
N ILE A 27 -0.67 7.21 -19.65
CA ILE A 27 -1.42 8.09 -18.75
C ILE A 27 -0.61 9.35 -18.43
N SER A 28 -1.27 10.38 -17.90
CA SER A 28 -0.56 11.59 -17.48
C SER A 28 0.37 11.28 -16.30
N ARG A 29 1.51 11.97 -16.25
CA ARG A 29 2.43 11.91 -15.10
C ARG A 29 1.71 12.17 -13.78
N SER A 30 0.87 13.20 -13.73
CA SER A 30 0.05 13.54 -12.55
C SER A 30 -0.85 12.39 -12.11
N ARG A 31 -1.35 11.57 -13.06
CA ARG A 31 -2.13 10.37 -12.73
C ARG A 31 -1.29 9.31 -12.03
N VAL A 32 -0.06 9.08 -12.48
CA VAL A 32 0.86 8.13 -11.82
C VAL A 32 1.15 8.58 -10.39
N PHE A 33 1.48 9.86 -10.18
CA PHE A 33 1.71 10.40 -8.83
C PHE A 33 0.47 10.28 -7.94
N ALA A 34 -0.73 10.57 -8.48
CA ALA A 34 -1.97 10.41 -7.72
C ALA A 34 -2.25 8.95 -7.33
N LEU A 35 -2.02 8.00 -8.24
CA LEU A 35 -2.18 6.57 -7.97
C LEU A 35 -1.21 6.10 -6.88
N ALA A 36 0.08 6.48 -6.98
CA ALA A 36 1.08 6.14 -5.98
C ALA A 36 0.72 6.70 -4.59
N ALA A 37 0.26 7.95 -4.53
CA ALA A 37 -0.18 8.57 -3.28
C ALA A 37 -1.41 7.85 -2.68
N GLN A 38 -2.40 7.50 -3.52
CA GLN A 38 -3.58 6.75 -3.09
C GLN A 38 -3.22 5.38 -2.53
N GLU A 39 -2.36 4.65 -3.22
CA GLU A 39 -1.91 3.33 -2.77
C GLU A 39 -1.15 3.42 -1.44
N PHE A 40 -0.24 4.39 -1.31
CA PHE A 40 0.51 4.61 -0.08
C PHE A 40 -0.41 4.94 1.11
N ILE A 41 -1.40 5.82 0.90
CA ILE A 41 -2.41 6.15 1.92
C ILE A 41 -3.21 4.90 2.30
N GLN A 42 -3.66 4.11 1.31
CA GLN A 42 -4.45 2.91 1.58
C GLN A 42 -3.65 1.87 2.36
N ARG A 43 -2.37 1.69 2.04
CA ARG A 43 -1.46 0.80 2.78
C ARG A 43 -1.36 1.19 4.25
N HIS A 44 -1.22 2.48 4.55
CA HIS A 44 -1.16 2.97 5.94
C HIS A 44 -2.50 2.82 6.68
N LYS A 45 -3.62 3.04 5.99
CA LYS A 45 -4.95 2.76 6.57
C LYS A 45 -5.11 1.29 6.94
N ASN A 46 -4.65 0.38 6.08
CA ASN A 46 -4.73 -1.06 6.35
C ASN A 46 -3.87 -1.46 7.55
N ILE A 47 -2.65 -0.91 7.68
CA ILE A 47 -1.79 -1.14 8.84
C ILE A 47 -2.48 -0.67 10.13
N LYS A 48 -3.06 0.54 10.12
CA LYS A 48 -3.77 1.07 11.28
C LYS A 48 -4.99 0.23 11.64
N LEU A 49 -5.74 -0.24 10.64
CA LEU A 49 -6.89 -1.11 10.87
C LEU A 49 -6.46 -2.44 11.51
N LEU A 50 -5.36 -3.03 11.05
CA LEU A 50 -4.81 -4.26 11.63
C LEU A 50 -4.39 -4.05 13.10
N GLN A 51 -3.77 -2.91 13.42
CA GLN A 51 -3.41 -2.58 14.80
C GLN A 51 -4.64 -2.50 15.70
N LEU A 52 -5.70 -1.82 15.25
CA LEU A 52 -6.97 -1.72 15.99
C LEU A 52 -7.65 -3.09 16.17
N LEU A 53 -7.58 -3.96 15.16
CA LEU A 53 -8.09 -5.32 15.28
C LEU A 53 -7.31 -6.11 16.34
N ASN A 54 -5.98 -6.04 16.33
CA ASN A 54 -5.18 -6.73 17.33
C ASN A 54 -5.47 -6.23 18.75
N GLU A 55 -5.58 -4.91 18.93
CA GLU A 55 -5.95 -4.29 20.22
C GLU A 55 -7.33 -4.75 20.71
N ALA A 56 -8.33 -4.83 19.81
CA ALA A 56 -9.69 -5.23 20.15
C ALA A 56 -9.83 -6.70 20.57
N TYR A 57 -8.84 -7.55 20.29
CA TYR A 57 -8.85 -8.98 20.61
C TYR A 57 -7.72 -9.39 21.58
N ASP A 58 -7.01 -8.42 22.17
CA ASP A 58 -5.84 -8.65 23.03
C ASP A 58 -6.21 -9.28 24.39
N ASP A 59 -7.46 -9.13 24.82
CA ASP A 59 -8.01 -9.64 26.08
C ASP A 59 -8.53 -11.08 26.00
N LEU A 60 -8.57 -11.66 24.80
CA LEU A 60 -9.02 -13.03 24.60
C LEU A 60 -7.92 -14.04 24.97
N PRO A 61 -8.24 -15.12 25.70
CA PRO A 61 -7.28 -16.17 26.00
C PRO A 61 -6.75 -16.79 24.71
N GLU A 62 -5.43 -17.02 24.65
CA GLU A 62 -4.72 -17.53 23.47
C GLU A 62 -5.22 -18.94 23.13
N SER A 63 -6.27 -19.05 22.30
CA SER A 63 -6.64 -20.31 21.65
C SER A 63 -5.56 -20.66 20.62
N GLU A 64 -5.34 -21.96 20.34
CA GLU A 64 -4.34 -22.50 19.39
C GLU A 64 -3.85 -21.44 18.37
N PRO A 65 -2.54 -21.13 18.30
CA PRO A 65 -2.05 -19.93 17.64
C PRO A 65 -2.60 -19.85 16.22
N ILE A 66 -3.60 -19.00 16.03
CA ILE A 66 -4.32 -18.79 14.76
C ILE A 66 -3.31 -18.47 13.65
N VAL A 67 -2.23 -17.78 14.03
CA VAL A 67 -1.01 -17.53 13.25
C VAL A 67 -0.45 -18.80 12.58
N SER A 68 -0.41 -19.92 13.29
CA SER A 68 0.11 -21.20 12.80
C SER A 68 -0.77 -21.79 11.69
N LYS A 69 -2.09 -21.58 11.75
CA LYS A 69 -3.05 -21.97 10.70
C LYS A 69 -3.09 -20.98 9.53
N MET A 70 -2.77 -19.71 9.76
CA MET A 70 -2.78 -18.65 8.75
C MET A 70 -1.51 -18.58 7.89
N ARG A 71 -0.32 -18.89 8.45
CA ARG A 71 0.98 -18.85 7.74
C ARG A 71 0.99 -19.53 6.37
N PRO A 72 0.47 -20.78 6.20
CA PRO A 72 0.50 -21.46 4.91
C PRO A 72 -0.38 -20.77 3.86
N ARG A 73 -1.48 -20.13 4.28
CA ARG A 73 -2.39 -19.40 3.39
C ARG A 73 -1.80 -18.07 2.97
N HIS A 74 -1.19 -17.34 3.91
CA HIS A 74 -0.56 -16.05 3.63
C HIS A 74 0.65 -16.20 2.70
N TYR A 75 1.48 -17.22 2.91
CA TYR A 75 2.60 -17.54 2.01
C TYR A 75 2.15 -17.76 0.56
N LYS A 76 1.03 -18.46 0.33
CA LYS A 76 0.47 -18.68 -1.02
C LYS A 76 -0.02 -17.41 -1.71
N VAL A 77 -0.43 -16.38 -0.95
CA VAL A 77 -0.91 -15.11 -1.50
C VAL A 77 0.25 -14.19 -1.86
N VAL A 78 1.34 -14.24 -1.10
CA VAL A 78 2.50 -13.34 -1.26
C VAL A 78 3.54 -13.89 -2.25
N LYS A 79 3.62 -15.21 -2.46
CA LYS A 79 4.65 -15.85 -3.30
C LYS A 79 4.67 -15.40 -4.77
N ASP A 80 3.55 -14.91 -5.30
CA ASP A 80 3.41 -14.51 -6.71
C ASP A 80 3.43 -12.98 -6.88
N GLN A 81 3.75 -12.22 -5.82
CA GLN A 81 3.77 -10.75 -5.83
C GLN A 81 5.19 -10.13 -5.89
N TRP A 82 6.22 -10.94 -6.17
CA TRP A 82 7.61 -10.52 -6.32
C TRP A 82 8.22 -11.06 -7.60
#